data_AF-A0A7H4N5R0-F1
#
_entry.id   AF-A0A7H4N5R0-F1
#
_cell.length_a   1.000
_cell.length_b   1.000
_cell.length_c   1.000
_cell.angle_alpha   90.00
_cell.angle_beta   90.00
_cell.angle_gamma   90.00
#
_symmetry.space_group_name_H-M   'P 1'
#
loop_
_entity.id
_entity.type
_entity.pdbx_description
1 polymer ?
#
loop_
_entity_poly.entity_id
_entity_poly.type
_entity_poly.pdbx_seq_one_letter_code
_entity_poly.pdbx_strand_id
1 'polypeptide(L)'
;MLNTLRKMEQRGVLDKLKKTRQACRQIFTYAIITGRAEHNPVSDLAGALKSPKQQHYPHLLVDQIPDFLRALSEYSGSTITRNATRLLMLTGLRTIELRASEWVDIDFDKGVWNVPAERMKMRRPHLVPISTQVRELLEEIHQLTGAREVCFPRVEMMLVSQ
;
A
#
# COMPACT_ATOMS: atom_id res chain seq x y z
N MET A 1 -7.76 -29.23 -11.58
CA MET A 1 -6.89 -28.06 -11.34
C MET A 1 -6.64 -27.23 -12.60
N LEU A 2 -6.07 -27.80 -13.67
CA LEU A 2 -5.78 -27.07 -14.92
C LEU A 2 -7.00 -26.32 -15.50
N ASN A 3 -8.17 -26.96 -15.60
CA ASN A 3 -9.38 -26.32 -16.12
C ASN A 3 -9.79 -25.07 -15.33
N THR A 4 -9.61 -25.09 -14.00
CA THR A 4 -9.89 -23.95 -13.13
C THR A 4 -8.96 -22.78 -13.44
N LEU A 5 -7.67 -23.05 -13.63
CA LEU A 5 -6.66 -22.05 -13.98
C LEU A 5 -6.88 -21.53 -15.41
N ARG A 6 -7.27 -22.38 -16.37
CA ARG A 6 -7.63 -21.95 -17.74
C ARG A 6 -8.80 -20.97 -17.78
N LYS A 7 -9.79 -21.10 -16.89
CA LYS A 7 -10.86 -20.08 -16.78
C LYS A 7 -10.30 -18.70 -16.42
N MET A 8 -9.28 -18.63 -15.56
CA MET A 8 -8.63 -17.36 -15.22
C MET A 8 -7.77 -16.82 -16.37
N GLU A 9 -7.09 -17.71 -17.09
CA GLU A 9 -6.32 -17.38 -18.28
C GLU A 9 -7.19 -16.82 -19.40
N GLN A 10 -8.33 -17.46 -19.69
CA GLN A 10 -9.30 -16.99 -20.69
C GLN A 10 -9.88 -15.62 -20.34
N ARG A 11 -10.01 -15.31 -19.05
CA ARG A 11 -10.41 -13.98 -18.55
C ARG A 11 -9.30 -12.93 -18.62
N GLY A 12 -8.08 -13.30 -19.00
CA GLY A 12 -6.95 -12.38 -19.11
C GLY A 12 -6.35 -11.93 -17.77
N VAL A 13 -6.78 -12.50 -16.63
CA VAL A 13 -6.29 -12.10 -15.30
C VAL A 13 -4.98 -12.81 -14.92
N LEU A 14 -3.95 -12.63 -15.73
CA LEU A 14 -2.71 -13.42 -15.71
C LEU A 14 -1.88 -13.25 -14.42
N ASP A 15 -1.86 -12.08 -13.78
CA ASP A 15 -1.21 -11.90 -12.48
C ASP A 15 -1.90 -12.66 -11.35
N LYS A 16 -3.23 -12.60 -11.33
CA LYS A 16 -4.03 -13.37 -10.36
C LYS A 16 -3.84 -14.86 -10.60
N LEU A 17 -3.86 -15.30 -11.86
CA LEU A 17 -3.56 -16.67 -12.27
C LEU A 17 -2.20 -17.14 -11.73
N LYS A 18 -1.13 -16.37 -11.94
CA LYS A 18 0.22 -16.70 -11.46
C LYS A 18 0.26 -16.87 -9.94
N LYS A 19 -0.34 -15.93 -9.20
CA LYS A 19 -0.41 -15.96 -7.72
C LYS A 19 -1.26 -17.13 -7.21
N THR A 20 -2.42 -17.37 -7.80
CA THR A 20 -3.30 -18.50 -7.43
C THR A 20 -2.59 -19.83 -7.67
N ARG A 21 -1.93 -20.00 -8.84
CA ARG A 21 -1.12 -21.20 -9.12
C ARG A 21 -0.02 -21.40 -8.08
N GLN A 22 0.70 -20.34 -7.72
CA GLN A 22 1.75 -20.40 -6.69
C GLN A 22 1.20 -20.83 -5.32
N ALA A 23 0.07 -20.26 -4.91
CA ALA A 23 -0.60 -20.62 -3.66
C ALA A 23 -1.05 -22.10 -3.67
N CYS A 24 -1.71 -22.56 -4.74
CA CYS A 24 -2.09 -23.96 -4.89
C CYS A 24 -0.86 -24.87 -4.81
N ARG A 25 0.24 -24.53 -5.51
CA ARG A 25 1.48 -25.31 -5.44
C ARG A 25 1.97 -25.44 -4.00
N GLN A 26 2.01 -24.35 -3.23
CA GLN A 26 2.44 -24.36 -1.84
C GLN A 26 1.53 -25.21 -0.93
N ILE A 27 0.22 -25.10 -1.10
CA ILE A 27 -0.77 -25.89 -0.34
C ILE A 27 -0.56 -27.39 -0.58
N PHE A 28 -0.44 -27.82 -1.85
CA PHE A 28 -0.20 -29.23 -2.16
C PHE A 28 1.18 -29.71 -1.73
N THR A 29 2.21 -28.87 -1.80
CA THR A 29 3.52 -29.20 -1.24
C THR A 29 3.44 -29.45 0.27
N TYR A 30 2.72 -28.61 1.02
CA TYR A 30 2.50 -28.82 2.45
C TYR A 30 1.68 -30.10 2.72
N ALA A 31 0.63 -30.35 1.93
CA ALA A 31 -0.17 -31.56 2.05
C ALA A 31 0.67 -32.84 1.85
N ILE A 32 1.61 -32.82 0.90
CA ILE A 32 2.53 -33.95 0.67
C ILE A 32 3.47 -34.15 1.85
N ILE A 33 4.14 -33.09 2.31
CA ILE A 33 5.08 -33.15 3.45
C ILE A 33 4.39 -33.70 4.70
N THR A 34 3.10 -33.43 4.85
CA THR A 34 2.30 -33.88 5.99
C THR A 34 1.49 -35.14 5.75
N GLY A 35 1.73 -35.86 4.64
CA GLY A 35 1.08 -37.14 4.32
C GLY A 35 -0.41 -37.07 3.97
N ARG A 36 -0.95 -35.88 3.70
CA ARG A 36 -2.36 -35.65 3.31
C ARG A 36 -2.61 -35.79 1.81
N ALA A 37 -1.55 -35.79 1.01
CA ALA A 37 -1.61 -35.96 -0.44
C ALA A 37 -0.35 -36.67 -0.91
N GLU A 38 -0.44 -37.38 -2.03
CA GLU A 38 0.70 -38.07 -2.63
C GLU A 38 1.34 -37.28 -3.77
N HIS A 39 0.57 -36.43 -4.45
CA HIS A 39 0.99 -35.73 -5.66
C HIS A 39 0.54 -34.27 -5.68
N ASN A 40 1.34 -33.42 -6.32
CA ASN A 40 1.03 -32.01 -6.51
C ASN A 40 0.55 -31.77 -7.96
N PRO A 41 -0.76 -31.51 -8.18
CA PRO A 41 -1.33 -31.36 -9.51
C PRO A 41 -0.98 -30.03 -10.20
N VAL A 42 -0.15 -29.19 -9.56
CA VAL A 42 0.22 -27.84 -10.03
C VAL A 42 1.69 -27.77 -10.45
N SER A 43 2.46 -28.84 -10.22
CA SER A 43 3.91 -28.88 -10.38
C SER A 43 4.37 -28.42 -11.77
N ASP A 44 3.72 -28.98 -12.79
CA ASP A 44 4.13 -28.84 -14.19
C ASP A 44 3.24 -27.87 -14.97
N LEU A 45 2.26 -27.25 -14.29
CA LEU A 45 1.32 -26.34 -14.94
C LEU A 45 1.93 -24.97 -15.29
N ALA A 46 3.17 -24.69 -14.89
CA ALA A 46 3.84 -23.43 -15.17
C ALA A 46 4.08 -23.22 -16.68
N GLY A 47 4.47 -24.27 -17.41
CA GLY A 47 4.71 -24.21 -18.86
C GLY A 47 3.42 -24.28 -19.70
N ALA A 48 2.31 -24.73 -19.10
CA ALA A 48 1.03 -24.91 -19.79
C ALA A 48 0.13 -23.67 -19.77
N LEU A 49 0.52 -22.61 -19.06
CA LEU A 49 -0.28 -21.41 -18.84
C LEU A 49 0.49 -20.16 -19.29
N LYS A 50 -0.22 -19.20 -19.87
CA LYS A 50 0.29 -17.88 -20.24
C LYS A 50 0.83 -17.17 -19.00
N SER A 51 2.01 -16.59 -19.15
CA SER A 51 2.59 -15.72 -18.12
C SER A 51 2.19 -14.26 -18.36
N PRO A 52 1.89 -13.48 -17.30
CA PRO A 52 1.68 -12.04 -17.43
C PRO A 52 2.96 -11.39 -17.98
N LYS A 53 2.81 -10.51 -18.97
CA LYS A 53 3.87 -9.58 -19.32
C LYS A 53 3.90 -8.48 -18.27
N GLN A 54 5.05 -8.28 -17.65
CA GLN A 54 5.21 -7.24 -16.65
C GLN A 54 5.17 -5.87 -17.34
N GLN A 55 4.15 -5.09 -17.01
CA GLN A 55 4.07 -3.69 -17.40
C GLN A 55 4.30 -2.85 -16.15
N HIS A 56 5.33 -1.99 -16.19
CA HIS A 56 5.59 -1.05 -15.11
C HIS A 56 4.63 0.13 -15.21
N TYR A 57 4.12 0.59 -14.07
CA TYR A 57 3.38 1.85 -14.03
C TYR A 57 4.35 3.00 -14.34
N PRO A 58 3.95 3.94 -15.22
CA PRO A 58 4.76 5.14 -15.46
C PRO A 58 4.88 5.93 -14.15
N HIS A 59 6.05 6.50 -13.92
CA HIS A 59 6.31 7.42 -12.82
C HIS A 59 6.38 8.85 -13.36
N LEU A 60 6.21 9.83 -12.48
CA LEU A 60 6.38 11.23 -12.83
C LEU A 60 7.85 11.50 -13.19
N LEU A 61 8.06 12.12 -14.35
CA LEU A 61 9.35 12.67 -14.74
C LEU A 61 9.57 14.03 -14.06
N VAL A 62 10.84 14.44 -13.96
CA VAL A 62 11.22 15.67 -13.22
C VAL A 62 10.54 16.91 -13.78
N ASP A 63 10.40 17.00 -15.10
CA ASP A 63 9.74 18.09 -15.83
C ASP A 63 8.21 18.10 -15.64
N GLN A 64 7.61 16.97 -15.24
CA GLN A 64 6.17 16.85 -14.96
C GLN A 64 5.81 17.22 -13.51
N ILE A 65 6.78 17.26 -12.60
CA ILE A 65 6.56 17.57 -11.19
C ILE A 65 5.89 18.95 -10.99
N PRO A 66 6.34 20.04 -11.65
CA PRO A 66 5.74 21.36 -11.45
C PRO A 66 4.24 21.41 -11.77
N ASP A 67 3.84 20.83 -12.90
CA ASP A 67 2.43 20.79 -13.31
C ASP A 67 1.60 19.91 -12.39
N PHE A 68 2.16 18.77 -11.94
CA PHE A 68 1.50 17.94 -10.94
C PHE A 68 1.29 18.69 -9.62
N LEU A 69 2.30 19.42 -9.13
CA LEU A 69 2.19 20.20 -7.89
C LEU A 69 1.16 21.32 -8.01
N ARG A 70 1.06 21.99 -9.18
CA ARG A 70 0.03 23.00 -9.46
C ARG A 70 -1.36 22.37 -9.40
N ALA A 71 -1.58 21.27 -10.13
CA ALA A 71 -2.84 20.55 -10.12
C ALA A 71 -3.22 20.04 -8.72
N LEU A 72 -2.25 19.55 -7.95
CA LEU A 72 -2.47 19.12 -6.57
C LEU A 72 -2.83 20.29 -5.65
N SER A 73 -2.26 21.48 -5.87
CA SER A 73 -2.60 22.67 -5.08
C SER A 73 -4.02 23.16 -5.34
N GLU A 74 -4.48 23.07 -6.59
CA GLU A 74 -5.81 23.46 -7.04
C GLU A 74 -6.89 22.40 -6.76
N TYR A 75 -6.49 21.22 -6.26
CA TYR A 75 -7.41 20.14 -5.92
C TYR A 75 -8.44 20.61 -4.88
N SER A 76 -9.71 20.64 -5.30
CA SER A 76 -10.86 21.14 -4.53
C SER A 76 -11.54 20.07 -3.67
N GLY A 77 -11.01 18.85 -3.63
CA GLY A 77 -11.52 17.79 -2.76
C GLY A 77 -11.03 17.91 -1.32
N SER A 78 -10.88 16.77 -0.65
CA SER A 78 -10.46 16.75 0.76
C SER A 78 -9.04 17.33 0.95
N THR A 79 -8.93 18.33 1.83
CA THR A 79 -7.64 18.89 2.29
C THR A 79 -6.73 17.79 2.86
N ILE A 80 -7.31 16.80 3.54
CA ILE A 80 -6.56 15.67 4.11
C ILE A 80 -5.97 14.81 2.99
N THR A 81 -6.72 14.52 1.93
CA THR A 81 -6.19 13.79 0.76
C THR A 81 -5.08 14.59 0.08
N ARG A 82 -5.25 15.91 -0.06
CA ARG A 82 -4.24 16.80 -0.65
C ARG A 82 -2.93 16.77 0.17
N ASN A 83 -3.03 16.96 1.48
CA ASN A 83 -1.86 16.99 2.37
C ASN A 83 -1.23 15.60 2.52
N ALA A 84 -2.03 14.53 2.57
CA ALA A 84 -1.56 13.15 2.53
C ALA A 84 -0.72 12.88 1.28
N THR A 85 -1.16 13.34 0.11
CA THR A 85 -0.42 13.19 -1.15
C THR A 85 0.92 13.93 -1.10
N ARG A 86 0.94 15.15 -0.55
CA ARG A 86 2.18 15.91 -0.35
C ARG A 86 3.13 15.20 0.62
N LEU A 87 2.61 14.68 1.73
CA LEU A 87 3.40 13.92 2.70
C LEU A 87 4.01 12.67 2.09
N LEU A 88 3.29 11.92 1.26
CA LEU A 88 3.84 10.75 0.56
C LEU A 88 5.04 11.13 -0.33
N MET A 89 4.95 12.27 -1.02
CA MET A 89 6.06 12.76 -1.86
C MET A 89 7.28 13.17 -1.04
N LEU A 90 7.06 13.85 0.10
CA LEU A 90 8.15 14.36 0.94
C LEU A 90 8.82 13.27 1.80
N THR A 91 8.06 12.27 2.22
CA THR A 91 8.52 11.25 3.19
C THR A 91 8.87 9.92 2.56
N GLY A 92 8.35 9.61 1.38
CA GLY A 92 8.51 8.29 0.75
C GLY A 92 7.81 7.15 1.50
N LEU A 93 6.95 7.45 2.49
CA LEU A 93 6.13 6.48 3.18
C LEU A 93 5.27 5.69 2.18
N ARG A 94 5.03 4.41 2.47
CA ARG A 94 4.02 3.67 1.72
C ARG A 94 2.64 4.19 2.08
N THR A 95 1.71 4.16 1.13
CA THR A 95 0.33 4.61 1.35
C THR A 95 -0.33 3.95 2.56
N ILE A 96 -0.03 2.67 2.81
CA ILE A 96 -0.58 1.95 3.97
C ILE A 96 0.07 2.38 5.29
N GLU A 97 1.35 2.77 5.28
CA GLU A 97 2.05 3.27 6.46
C GLU A 97 1.42 4.61 6.85
N LEU A 98 1.35 5.56 5.91
CA LEU A 98 0.72 6.87 6.13
C LEU A 98 -0.72 6.74 6.64
N ARG A 99 -1.56 5.92 5.97
CA ARG A 99 -2.98 5.79 6.33
C ARG A 99 -3.23 5.12 7.67
N ALA A 100 -2.29 4.31 8.15
CA ALA A 100 -2.41 3.60 9.42
C ALA A 100 -1.69 4.33 10.57
N SER A 101 -1.08 5.48 10.30
CA SER A 101 -0.38 6.24 11.33
C SER A 101 -1.34 6.86 12.33
N GLU A 102 -0.89 6.86 13.57
CA GLU A 102 -1.52 7.47 14.72
C GLU A 102 -0.68 8.64 15.20
N TRP A 103 -1.28 9.58 15.93
CA TRP A 103 -0.56 10.76 16.40
C TRP A 103 0.57 10.43 17.36
N VAL A 104 0.44 9.32 18.10
CA VAL A 104 1.49 8.75 18.96
C VAL A 104 2.75 8.33 18.16
N ASP A 105 2.63 8.06 16.87
CA ASP A 105 3.77 7.72 16.02
C ASP A 105 4.63 8.95 15.67
N ILE A 106 4.13 10.18 15.91
CA ILE A 106 4.74 11.43 15.45
C ILE A 106 5.29 12.21 16.65
N ASP A 107 6.61 12.25 16.77
CA ASP A 107 7.31 13.05 17.76
C ASP A 107 7.71 14.40 17.14
N PHE A 108 6.86 15.41 17.36
CA PHE A 108 7.10 16.77 16.88
C PHE A 108 8.31 17.43 17.55
N ASP A 109 8.69 17.03 18.77
CA ASP A 109 9.83 17.64 19.46
C ASP A 109 11.14 17.09 18.90
N LYS A 110 11.22 15.78 18.71
CA LYS A 110 12.39 15.12 18.10
C LYS A 110 12.44 15.27 16.58
N GLY A 111 11.33 15.68 15.96
CA GLY A 111 11.23 15.79 14.50
C GLY A 111 11.31 14.43 13.81
N VAL A 112 10.68 13.40 14.38
CA VAL A 112 10.71 12.03 13.85
C VAL A 112 9.31 11.43 13.83
N TRP A 113 8.95 10.83 12.71
CA TRP A 113 7.79 9.97 12.57
C TRP A 113 8.24 8.51 12.59
N ASN A 114 7.83 7.77 13.61
CA ASN A 114 8.21 6.38 13.83
C ASN A 114 7.09 5.42 13.40
N VAL A 115 7.25 4.76 12.26
CA VAL A 115 6.32 3.70 11.86
C VAL A 115 6.69 2.39 12.56
N PRO A 116 5.80 1.83 13.41
CA PRO A 116 6.13 0.69 14.27
C PRO A 116 6.41 -0.59 13.48
N ALA A 117 7.28 -1.44 14.03
CA ALA A 117 7.72 -2.68 13.40
C ALA A 117 6.57 -3.65 13.11
N GLU A 118 5.54 -3.65 13.95
CA GLU A 118 4.33 -4.47 13.87
C GLU A 118 3.54 -4.16 12.60
N ARG A 119 3.57 -2.90 12.12
CA ARG A 119 2.94 -2.47 10.88
C ARG A 119 3.85 -2.67 9.66
N MET A 120 5.09 -3.10 9.85
CA MET A 120 6.10 -3.24 8.78
C MET A 120 6.27 -4.70 8.34
N LYS A 121 6.26 -4.92 7.02
CA LYS A 121 6.45 -6.24 6.41
C LYS A 121 7.74 -6.95 6.84
N MET A 122 8.80 -6.19 7.10
CA MET A 122 10.11 -6.72 7.49
C MET A 122 10.37 -6.65 9.00
N ARG A 123 9.36 -6.29 9.82
CA ARG A 123 9.47 -6.19 11.30
C ARG A 123 10.62 -5.31 11.79
N ARG A 124 10.93 -4.25 11.04
CA ARG A 124 11.89 -3.21 11.43
C ARG A 124 11.17 -1.88 11.46
N PRO A 125 11.31 -1.06 12.54
CA PRO A 125 10.76 0.28 12.57
C PRO A 125 11.27 1.12 11.40
N HIS A 126 10.41 1.95 10.83
CA HIS A 126 10.78 2.92 9.80
C HIS A 126 10.72 4.32 10.40
N LEU A 127 11.91 4.89 10.63
CA LEU A 127 12.05 6.24 11.14
C LEU A 127 12.12 7.22 9.98
N VAL A 128 11.18 8.15 9.94
CA VAL A 128 11.06 9.18 8.91
C VAL A 128 11.35 10.54 9.54
N PRO A 129 12.40 11.26 9.09
CA PRO A 129 12.66 12.62 9.54
C PRO A 129 11.53 13.59 9.14
N ILE A 130 11.18 14.51 10.04
CA ILE A 130 10.16 15.54 9.81
C ILE A 130 10.88 16.83 9.39
N SER A 131 10.86 17.15 8.10
CA SER A 131 11.30 18.47 7.62
C SER A 131 10.30 19.56 8.00
N THR A 132 10.66 20.83 7.83
CA THR A 132 9.75 21.97 8.06
C THR A 132 8.45 21.83 7.27
N GLN A 133 8.53 21.46 5.99
CA GLN A 133 7.34 21.28 5.14
C GLN A 133 6.46 20.11 5.61
N VAL A 134 7.07 19.02 6.09
CA VAL A 134 6.34 17.87 6.64
C VAL A 134 5.63 18.28 7.94
N ARG A 135 6.31 19.04 8.81
CA ARG A 135 5.72 19.57 10.05
C ARG A 135 4.50 20.42 9.77
N GLU A 136 4.62 21.41 8.89
CA GLU A 136 3.50 22.31 8.52
C GLU A 136 2.28 21.52 8.05
N LEU A 137 2.48 20.54 7.16
CA LEU A 137 1.38 19.70 6.67
C LEU A 137 0.76 18.83 7.77
N LEU A 138 1.58 18.30 8.69
CA LEU A 138 1.10 17.50 9.82
C LEU A 138 0.31 18.35 10.82
N GLU A 139 0.75 19.59 11.09
CA GLU A 139 0.03 20.53 11.95
C GLU A 139 -1.34 20.90 11.35
N GLU A 140 -1.41 21.16 10.04
CA GLU A 140 -2.70 21.36 9.36
C GLU A 140 -3.63 20.15 9.49
N ILE A 141 -3.10 18.93 9.35
CA ILE A 141 -3.90 17.70 9.52
C ILE A 141 -4.30 17.51 10.99
N HIS A 142 -3.44 17.88 11.94
CA HIS A 142 -3.69 17.79 13.37
C HIS A 142 -4.83 18.71 13.81
N GLN A 143 -4.94 19.91 13.21
CA GLN A 143 -6.09 20.79 13.46
C GLN A 143 -7.43 20.15 13.07
N LEU A 144 -7.44 19.27 12.06
CA LEU A 144 -8.64 18.60 11.57
C LEU A 144 -8.93 17.27 12.27
N THR A 145 -7.89 16.58 12.77
CA THR A 145 -8.01 15.18 13.21
C THR A 145 -7.32 14.86 14.53
N GLY A 146 -6.68 15.82 15.19
CA GLY A 146 -5.92 15.64 16.43
C GLY A 146 -6.76 15.20 17.63
N ALA A 147 -8.09 15.35 17.56
CA ALA A 147 -9.00 14.80 18.56
C ALA A 147 -9.19 13.27 18.45
N ARG A 148 -8.64 12.64 17.41
CA ARG A 148 -8.71 11.20 17.16
C ARG A 148 -7.34 10.58 17.39
N GLU A 149 -7.29 9.26 17.50
CA GLU A 149 -6.01 8.54 17.58
C GLU A 149 -5.28 8.52 16.23
N VAL A 150 -6.02 8.32 15.13
CA VAL A 150 -5.48 8.19 13.77
C VAL A 150 -5.32 9.55 13.07
N CYS A 151 -4.22 9.73 12.34
CA CYS A 151 -3.94 10.97 11.59
C CYS A 151 -4.80 11.11 10.32
N PHE A 152 -5.21 9.99 9.70
CA PHE A 152 -5.92 9.97 8.41
C PHE A 152 -7.20 9.11 8.47
N PRO A 153 -8.26 9.58 9.14
CA PRO A 153 -9.52 8.86 9.24
C PRO A 153 -10.27 8.82 7.90
N ARG A 154 -11.18 7.86 7.76
CA ARG A 154 -12.07 7.76 6.61
C ARG A 154 -13.06 8.94 6.59
N VAL A 155 -13.30 9.52 5.42
CA VAL A 155 -14.11 10.74 5.23
C VAL A 155 -15.51 10.65 5.85
N GLU A 156 -16.16 9.49 5.81
CA GLU A 156 -17.47 9.27 6.46
C GLU A 156 -17.47 9.49 7.98
N MET A 157 -16.35 9.23 8.66
CA MET A 157 -16.27 9.42 10.11
C MET A 157 -16.20 10.89 10.52
N MET A 158 -16.01 11.83 9.58
CA MET A 158 -15.93 13.27 9.84
C MET A 158 -17.31 13.95 9.86
N LEU A 159 -18.32 13.36 9.23
CA LEU A 159 -19.66 13.95 9.12
C LEU A 159 -20.62 13.61 10.27
N VAL A 160 -20.19 12.77 11.22
CA VAL A 160 -21.05 12.26 12.32
C VAL A 160 -20.82 13.03 13.64
N SER A 161 -20.13 14.16 13.60
CA SER A 161 -19.80 14.95 14.80
C SER A 161 -20.28 16.41 14.70
N GLN A 162 -21.40 16.65 14.03
CA GLN A 162 -22.20 17.87 14.15
C GLN A 162 -23.60 17.54 14.65
#